data_AF-A0A0G0Z7T2-F1
#
_entry.id   AF-A0A0G0Z7T2-F1
#
_cell.length_a   1.000
_cell.length_b   1.000
_cell.length_c   1.000
_cell.angle_alpha   90.00
_cell.angle_beta   90.00
_cell.angle_gamma   90.00
#
_symmetry.space_group_name_H-M   'P 1'
#
loop_
_entity.id
_entity.type
_entity.pdbx_description
1 polymer ?
#
loop_
_entity_poly.entity_id
_entity_poly.type
_entity_poly.pdbx_seq_one_letter_code
_entity_poly.pdbx_strand_id
1 'polypeptide(L)' 'MAIETLIIIALMFVAVMGPSVVIAVLGHAVIKALARNPSAASKIFMGMVIMLIFVEAIAIIAILVLFQLFHKT' A
#
# COMPACT_ATOMS: atom_id res chain seq x y z
N MET A 1 27.99 3.82 7.49
CA MET A 1 27.46 2.51 7.91
C MET A 1 26.26 2.63 8.86
N ALA A 2 26.40 2.81 10.18
CA ALA A 2 25.25 2.75 11.10
C ALA A 2 24.17 3.84 10.89
N ILE A 3 24.58 5.08 10.59
CA ILE A 3 23.65 6.21 10.36
C ILE A 3 22.86 6.01 9.06
N GLU A 4 23.50 5.53 8.00
CA GLU A 4 22.84 5.28 6.71
C GLU A 4 21.80 4.17 6.84
N THR A 5 22.10 3.09 7.56
CA THR A 5 21.12 2.04 7.87
C THR A 5 19.90 2.58 8.61
N LEU A 6 20.09 3.46 9.59
CA LEU A 6 19.00 4.13 10.32
C LEU A 6 18.13 4.98 9.41
N ILE A 7 18.73 5.72 8.47
CA ILE A 7 18.01 6.52 7.48
C ILE A 7 17.18 5.63 6.57
N ILE A 8 17.73 4.52 6.07
CA ILE A 8 16.99 3.64 5.16
C ILE A 8 15.82 2.97 5.89
N ILE A 9 16.00 2.55 7.15
CA ILE A 9 14.90 2.03 7.97
C ILE A 9 13.78 3.07 8.12
N ALA A 10 14.12 4.33 8.41
CA ALA A 10 13.13 5.40 8.51
C ALA A 10 12.37 5.60 7.17
N LEU A 11 13.08 5.56 6.04
CA LEU A 11 12.47 5.64 4.71
C LEU A 11 11.54 4.46 4.42
N MET A 12 11.90 3.24 4.84
CA MET A 12 11.03 2.06 4.71
C MET A 12 9.71 2.26 5.47
N PHE A 13 9.76 2.78 6.70
CA PHE A 13 8.53 3.06 7.46
C PHE A 13 7.63 4.06 6.73
N VAL A 14 8.19 5.18 6.28
CA VAL A 14 7.43 6.20 5.55
C VAL A 14 6.85 5.64 4.24
N ALA A 15 7.62 4.83 3.52
CA ALA A 15 7.19 4.24 2.26
C ALA A 15 5.99 3.29 2.42
N VAL A 16 5.90 2.54 3.52
CA VAL A 16 4.79 1.61 3.79
C VAL A 16 3.55 2.33 4.35
N MET A 17 3.72 3.48 5.00
CA MET A 17 2.58 4.23 5.58
C MET A 17 1.56 4.65 4.52
N GLY A 18 2.01 5.14 3.35
CA GLY A 18 1.11 5.58 2.28
C GLY A 18 0.15 4.47 1.81
N PRO A 19 0.67 3.33 1.30
CA PRO A 19 -0.13 2.17 0.94
C PRO A 19 -1.06 1.69 2.06
N SER A 20 -0.56 1.63 3.30
CA SER A 20 -1.35 1.18 4.46
C SER A 20 -2.58 2.06 4.72
N VAL A 21 -2.43 3.38 4.62
CA VAL A 21 -3.54 4.32 4.80
C VAL A 21 -4.56 4.16 3.68
N VAL A 22 -4.12 4.01 2.42
CA VAL A 22 -5.02 3.81 1.29
C VAL A 22 -5.82 2.52 1.45
N ILE A 23 -5.17 1.42 1.86
CA ILE A 23 -5.84 0.14 2.13
C ILE A 23 -6.88 0.28 3.24
N ALA A 24 -6.54 0.96 4.34
CA ALA A 24 -7.47 1.16 5.46
C ALA A 24 -8.72 1.95 5.04
N VAL A 25 -8.54 3.05 4.30
CA VAL A 25 -9.65 3.88 3.80
C VAL A 25 -10.48 3.11 2.77
N LEU A 26 -9.83 2.38 1.86
CA LEU A 26 -10.51 1.55 0.86
C LEU A 26 -11.36 0.46 1.52
N GLY A 27 -10.81 -0.25 2.49
CA GLY A 27 -11.54 -1.28 3.24
C GLY A 27 -12.77 -0.72 3.95
N HIS A 28 -12.62 0.43 4.62
CA HIS A 28 -13.75 1.11 5.26
C HIS A 28 -14.84 1.50 4.24
N ALA A 29 -14.44 2.06 3.10
CA ALA A 29 -15.36 2.46 2.04
C ALA A 29 -16.11 1.26 1.42
N VAL A 30 -15.41 0.16 1.18
CA VAL A 30 -15.98 -1.09 0.65
C VAL A 30 -17.02 -1.66 1.61
N ILE A 31 -16.69 -1.78 2.91
CA ILE A 31 -17.62 -2.28 3.93
C ILE A 31 -18.89 -1.41 3.97
N LYS A 32 -18.73 -0.08 3.98
CA LYS A 32 -19.86 0.86 4.02
C LYS A 32 -20.72 0.79 2.75
N ALA A 33 -20.10 0.62 1.58
CA ALA A 33 -20.82 0.48 0.32
C ALA A 33 -21.63 -0.82 0.27
N LEU A 34 -21.04 -1.94 0.69
CA LEU A 34 -21.69 -3.24 0.72
C LEU A 34 -22.85 -3.28 1.73
N ALA A 35 -22.69 -2.65 2.90
CA ALA A 35 -23.76 -2.56 3.89
C ALA A 35 -25.00 -1.82 3.36
N ARG A 36 -24.80 -0.83 2.46
CA ARG A 36 -25.90 -0.09 1.82
C ARG A 36 -26.52 -0.80 0.63
N ASN A 37 -25.73 -1.59 -0.11
CA ASN A 37 -26.22 -2.33 -1.27
C ASN A 37 -25.44 -3.64 -1.49
N PRO A 38 -25.87 -4.75 -0.85
CA PRO A 38 -25.19 -6.05 -0.98
C PRO A 38 -25.22 -6.62 -2.40
N SER A 39 -26.23 -6.28 -3.20
CA SER A 39 -26.38 -6.79 -4.58
C SER A 39 -25.28 -6.28 -5.53
N ALA A 40 -24.59 -5.18 -5.16
CA ALA A 40 -23.51 -4.60 -5.95
C ALA A 40 -22.12 -5.22 -5.68
N ALA A 41 -22.04 -6.27 -4.84
CA ALA A 41 -20.77 -6.83 -4.37
C ALA A 41 -19.78 -7.18 -5.48
N SER A 42 -20.25 -7.83 -6.55
CA SER A 42 -19.39 -8.21 -7.69
C SER A 42 -18.68 -7.01 -8.32
N LYS A 43 -19.39 -5.88 -8.50
CA LYS A 43 -18.81 -4.65 -9.08
C LYS A 43 -17.86 -3.95 -8.09
N ILE A 44 -18.22 -3.93 -6.81
CA ILE A 44 -17.41 -3.29 -5.76
C ILE A 44 -16.08 -4.04 -5.58
N PHE A 45 -16.11 -5.36 -5.48
CA PHE A 45 -14.89 -6.16 -5.32
C PHE A 45 -13.99 -6.10 -6.55
N MET A 46 -14.56 -6.06 -7.76
CA MET A 46 -13.77 -5.84 -8.97
C MET A 46 -13.00 -4.51 -8.91
N GLY A 47 -13.67 -3.41 -8.56
CA GLY A 47 -13.02 -2.12 -8.40
C GLY A 47 -11.98 -2.10 -7.26
N MET A 48 -12.28 -2.75 -6.14
CA MET A 48 -11.36 -2.89 -5.01
C MET A 48 -10.08 -3.62 -5.41
N VAL A 49 -10.18 -4.75 -6.13
CA VAL A 49 -9.01 -5.52 -6.58
C VAL A 49 -8.13 -4.68 -7.49
N ILE A 50 -8.70 -3.95 -8.45
CA ILE A 50 -7.95 -3.06 -9.34
C ILE A 50 -7.20 -1.99 -8.53
N MET A 51 -7.88 -1.35 -7.57
CA MET A 51 -7.24 -0.36 -6.69
C MET A 51 -6.11 -0.96 -5.85
N LEU A 52 -6.31 -2.14 -5.27
CA LEU A 52 -5.28 -2.83 -4.50
C LEU A 52 -4.06 -3.17 -5.36
N ILE A 53 -4.24 -3.60 -6.62
CA ILE A 53 -3.12 -3.85 -7.54
C ILE A 53 -2.27 -2.59 -7.74
N PHE A 54 -2.89 -1.42 -7.91
CA PHE A 54 -2.14 -0.17 -8.04
C PHE A 54 -1.43 0.23 -6.74
N VAL A 55 -2.06 0.02 -5.59
CA VAL A 55 -1.45 0.29 -4.28
C VAL A 55 -0.24 -0.61 -4.06
N GLU A 56 -0.35 -1.90 -4.36
CA GLU A 56 0.74 -2.86 -4.26
C GLU A 56 1.86 -2.56 -5.28
N ALA A 57 1.52 -2.11 -6.49
CA ALA A 57 2.53 -1.71 -7.48
C ALA A 57 3.42 -0.58 -6.95
N ILE A 58 2.83 0.43 -6.28
CA ILE A 58 3.58 1.52 -5.65
C ILE A 58 4.45 0.98 -4.51
N ALA A 59 3.91 0.11 -3.66
CA ALA A 59 4.65 -0.49 -2.55
C ALA A 59 5.86 -1.31 -3.03
N ILE A 60 5.68 -2.13 -4.06
CA ILE A 60 6.75 -2.93 -4.67
C ILE A 60 7.84 -2.02 -5.25
N ILE A 61 7.48 -0.99 -6.02
CA ILE A 61 8.46 -0.06 -6.60
C ILE A 61 9.26 0.63 -5.48
N ALA A 62 8.60 1.09 -4.42
CA ALA A 62 9.27 1.73 -3.29
C ALA A 62 10.27 0.77 -2.60
N ILE A 63 9.86 -0.48 -2.35
CA ILE A 63 10.72 -1.51 -1.76
C ILE A 63 11.92 -1.81 -2.67
N LEU A 64 11.72 -1.92 -3.99
CA LEU A 64 12.82 -2.16 -4.93
C LEU A 64 13.87 -1.03 -4.91
N VAL A 65 13.43 0.23 -4.88
CA VAL A 65 14.35 1.38 -4.77
C VAL A 65 15.13 1.35 -3.45
N LEU A 66 14.44 1.03 -2.34
CA LEU A 66 15.07 0.94 -1.03
C LEU A 66 16.06 -0.24 -0.93
N PHE A 67 15.75 -1.37 -1.56
CA PHE A 67 16.65 -2.52 -1.64
C PHE A 67 17.95 -2.17 -2.39
N GLN A 68 17.84 -1.44 -3.50
CA GLN A 68 19.00 -0.96 -4.25
C GLN A 68 19.86 0.04 -3.45
N LEU A 69 19.22 0.83 -2.58
CA LEU A 69 19.93 1.75 -1.69
C LEU A 69 20.67 0.99 -0.59
N PHE A 70 20.04 -0.03 0.01
CA PHE A 70 20.67 -0.90 1.02
C PHE A 70 21.91 -1.61 0.47
N HIS A 71 21.86 -2.13 -0.77
CA HIS A 71 23.01 -2.81 -1.39
C HIS A 71 24.24 -1.91 -1.59
N LYS A 72 24.07 -0.59 -1.71
CA LYS A 72 25.16 0.37 -1.92
C LYS A 72 25.89 0.77 -0.63
N THR A 73 25.37 0.38 0.53
CA THR A 73 25.87 0.75 1.87
C THR A 73 26.73 -0.34 2.48
#